data_AF-A0A7S2IGR1-F1
#
_entry.id   AF-A0A7S2IGR1-F1
#
_cell.length_a   1.000
_cell.length_b   1.000
_cell.length_c   1.000
_cell.angle_alpha   90.00
_cell.angle_beta   90.00
_cell.angle_gamma   90.00
#
_symmetry.space_group_name_H-M   'P 1'
#
loop_
_entity.id
_entity.type
_entity.pdbx_description
1 polymer ?
#
loop_
_entity_poly.entity_id
_entity_poly.type
_entity_poly.pdbx_seq_one_letter_code
_entity_poly.pdbx_strand_id
1 'polypeptide(L)'
;VREVMRVLRVLKGQEAVTSLDATCAALDELADYCVDREVLERTSCAIEVKRLQRHEDQVVARKAEALCDQWRRDFDVRKKAAEGFVEKGALKKRDARELEESLFNSSCPLGILEGPHYKAYQQHYKRICTHLRTRGAGSLVQRLQDRELHCTEVA
;
A
#
# COMPACT_ATOMS: atom_id res chain seq x y z
N VAL A 1 -2.35 -10.97 -4.39
CA VAL A 1 -3.62 -11.13 -5.16
C VAL A 1 -4.30 -12.49 -4.96
N ARG A 2 -3.67 -13.65 -5.22
CA ARG A 2 -4.33 -14.98 -5.11
C ARG A 2 -4.91 -15.25 -3.71
N GLU A 3 -4.14 -14.99 -2.66
CA GLU A 3 -4.58 -15.20 -1.28
C GLU A 3 -5.72 -14.25 -0.88
N VAL A 4 -5.61 -12.95 -1.20
CA VAL A 4 -6.72 -11.99 -1.01
C VAL A 4 -8.01 -12.47 -1.69
N MET A 5 -7.92 -13.01 -2.92
CA MET A 5 -9.07 -13.58 -3.62
C MET A 5 -9.59 -14.89 -3.00
N ARG A 6 -8.76 -15.64 -2.26
CA ARG A 6 -9.20 -16.79 -1.45
C ARG A 6 -10.02 -16.31 -0.26
N VAL A 7 -9.52 -15.33 0.49
CA VAL A 7 -10.24 -14.77 1.65
C VAL A 7 -11.55 -14.09 1.22
N LEU A 8 -11.54 -13.38 0.09
CA LEU A 8 -12.76 -12.79 -0.47
C LEU A 8 -13.84 -13.79 -0.84
N ARG A 9 -13.49 -15.04 -1.18
CA ARG A 9 -14.51 -16.08 -1.42
C ARG A 9 -15.26 -16.44 -0.14
N VAL A 10 -14.58 -16.40 1.01
CA VAL A 10 -15.22 -16.57 2.32
C VAL A 10 -16.16 -15.41 2.59
N LEU A 11 -15.72 -14.17 2.38
CA LEU A 11 -16.54 -12.97 2.59
C LEU A 11 -17.72 -12.86 1.61
N LYS A 12 -17.58 -13.35 0.37
CA LYS A 12 -18.64 -13.35 -0.65
C LYS A 12 -19.62 -14.52 -0.52
N GLY A 13 -19.23 -15.60 0.15
CA GLY A 13 -20.04 -16.81 0.36
C GLY A 13 -21.27 -16.60 1.25
N GLN A 14 -21.73 -15.35 1.45
CA GLN A 14 -22.89 -14.96 2.23
C GLN A 14 -24.22 -15.60 1.79
N GLU A 15 -24.25 -16.37 0.70
CA GLU A 15 -25.41 -17.15 0.29
C GLU A 15 -25.52 -18.52 1.00
N ALA A 16 -24.51 -18.97 1.76
CA ALA A 16 -24.59 -20.20 2.53
C ALA A 16 -23.76 -20.14 3.83
N VAL A 17 -24.38 -19.65 4.91
CA VAL A 17 -24.02 -19.92 6.31
C VAL A 17 -22.51 -19.89 6.61
N THR A 18 -21.84 -18.76 6.39
CA THR A 18 -20.56 -18.51 7.07
C THR A 18 -20.87 -18.03 8.49
N SER A 19 -20.36 -18.77 9.49
CA SER A 19 -20.49 -18.37 10.90
C SER A 19 -19.85 -16.99 11.11
N LEU A 20 -20.35 -16.26 12.11
CA LEU A 20 -19.76 -14.98 12.55
C LEU A 20 -18.23 -15.10 12.72
N ASP A 21 -17.80 -16.21 13.31
CA ASP A 21 -16.39 -16.54 13.53
C ASP A 21 -15.59 -16.62 12.22
N ALA A 22 -16.17 -17.19 11.16
CA ALA A 22 -15.52 -17.27 9.85
C ALA A 22 -15.35 -15.90 9.20
N THR A 23 -16.34 -15.02 9.35
CA THR A 23 -16.26 -13.63 8.86
C THR A 23 -15.20 -12.83 9.62
N CYS A 24 -15.19 -12.93 10.95
CA CYS A 24 -14.16 -12.31 11.78
C CYS A 24 -12.76 -12.82 11.45
N ALA A 25 -12.58 -14.14 11.32
CA ALA A 25 -11.30 -14.74 10.97
C ALA A 25 -10.83 -14.31 9.57
N ALA A 26 -11.74 -14.18 8.60
CA ALA A 26 -11.41 -13.68 7.26
C ALA A 26 -11.00 -12.20 7.27
N LEU A 27 -11.63 -11.36 8.12
CA LEU A 27 -11.21 -9.97 8.28
C LEU A 27 -9.84 -9.87 8.97
N ASP A 28 -9.59 -10.70 9.98
CA ASP A 28 -8.28 -10.76 10.64
C ASP A 28 -7.19 -11.22 9.66
N GLU A 29 -7.47 -12.24 8.86
CA GLU A 29 -6.53 -12.68 7.83
C GLU A 29 -6.29 -11.59 6.77
N LEU A 30 -7.31 -10.81 6.40
CA LEU A 30 -7.13 -9.66 5.51
C LEU A 30 -6.24 -8.57 6.11
N ALA A 31 -6.23 -8.42 7.43
CA ALA A 31 -5.37 -7.44 8.12
C ALA A 31 -3.88 -7.80 8.02
N ASP A 32 -3.56 -9.08 7.85
CA ASP A 32 -2.19 -9.56 7.70
C ASP A 32 -1.62 -9.34 6.29
N TYR A 33 -2.47 -9.02 5.30
CA TYR A 33 -2.03 -8.75 3.94
C TYR A 33 -1.90 -7.26 3.65
N CYS A 34 -0.85 -6.92 2.91
CA CYS A 34 -0.77 -5.62 2.26
C CYS A 34 -1.80 -5.54 1.12
N VAL A 35 -2.84 -4.74 1.31
CA VAL A 35 -3.84 -4.43 0.29
C VAL A 35 -3.47 -3.11 -0.37
N ASP A 36 -2.53 -3.19 -1.30
CA ASP A 36 -2.03 -2.04 -2.04
C ASP A 36 -2.93 -1.67 -3.23
N ARG A 37 -2.49 -0.66 -4.00
CA ARG A 37 -3.22 -0.18 -5.18
C ARG A 37 -3.46 -1.30 -6.20
N GLU A 38 -2.50 -2.17 -6.46
CA GLU A 38 -2.67 -3.22 -7.47
C GLU A 38 -3.71 -4.24 -7.01
N VAL A 39 -3.67 -4.63 -5.74
CA VAL A 39 -4.69 -5.50 -5.14
C VAL A 39 -6.07 -4.85 -5.21
N LEU A 40 -6.18 -3.56 -4.87
CA LEU A 40 -7.43 -2.81 -4.94
C LEU A 40 -7.97 -2.62 -6.36
N GLU A 41 -7.09 -2.43 -7.35
CA GLU A 41 -7.47 -2.30 -8.77
C GLU A 41 -7.90 -3.64 -9.38
N ARG A 42 -7.29 -4.75 -8.95
CA ARG A 42 -7.53 -6.08 -9.52
C ARG A 42 -8.59 -6.89 -8.80
N THR A 43 -8.99 -6.48 -7.61
CA THR A 43 -9.94 -7.23 -6.78
C THR A 43 -11.08 -6.33 -6.31
N SER A 44 -12.22 -6.93 -5.95
CA SER A 44 -13.32 -6.18 -5.34
C SER A 44 -13.18 -6.06 -3.82
N CYS A 45 -11.96 -6.23 -3.27
CA CYS A 45 -11.73 -6.36 -1.82
C CYS A 45 -12.30 -5.19 -1.01
N ALA A 46 -11.98 -3.97 -1.42
CA ALA A 46 -12.50 -2.77 -0.78
C ALA A 46 -14.03 -2.67 -0.81
N ILE A 47 -14.67 -3.14 -1.87
CA ILE A 47 -16.13 -3.09 -1.99
C ILE A 47 -16.76 -4.07 -1.00
N GLU A 48 -16.25 -5.31 -0.93
CA GLU A 48 -16.80 -6.32 -0.01
C GLU A 48 -16.57 -5.95 1.45
N VAL A 49 -15.36 -5.52 1.83
CA VAL A 49 -15.09 -5.09 3.20
C VAL A 49 -15.91 -3.84 3.57
N LYS A 50 -16.10 -2.90 2.64
CA LYS A 50 -16.95 -1.73 2.89
C LYS A 50 -18.42 -2.11 3.12
N ARG A 51 -18.94 -3.17 2.49
CA ARG A 51 -20.30 -3.67 2.77
C ARG A 51 -20.44 -4.19 4.20
N LEU A 52 -19.39 -4.86 4.71
CA LEU A 52 -19.35 -5.40 6.07
C LEU A 52 -19.35 -4.34 7.16
N GLN A 53 -19.09 -3.06 6.84
CA GLN A 53 -19.26 -1.95 7.80
C GLN A 53 -20.71 -1.76 8.26
N ARG A 54 -21.69 -2.27 7.50
CA ARG A 54 -23.12 -2.22 7.84
C ARG A 54 -23.64 -3.57 8.37
N HIS A 55 -22.74 -4.46 8.77
CA HIS A 55 -23.11 -5.76 9.31
C HIS A 55 -23.84 -5.60 10.66
N GLU A 56 -24.79 -6.49 10.95
CA GLU A 56 -25.58 -6.45 12.18
C GLU A 56 -24.70 -6.62 13.43
N ASP A 57 -23.73 -7.52 13.33
CA ASP A 57 -22.70 -7.70 14.35
C ASP A 57 -21.68 -6.54 14.37
N GLN A 58 -21.57 -5.91 15.53
CA GLN A 58 -20.71 -4.75 15.76
C GLN A 58 -19.21 -5.06 15.70
N VAL A 59 -18.79 -6.29 16.02
CA VAL A 59 -17.38 -6.71 15.94
C VAL A 59 -16.94 -6.78 14.49
N VAL A 60 -17.76 -7.40 13.63
CA VAL A 60 -17.51 -7.45 12.18
C VAL A 60 -17.47 -6.05 11.58
N ALA A 61 -18.45 -5.21 11.92
CA ALA A 61 -18.52 -3.83 11.42
C ALA A 61 -17.27 -3.02 11.78
N ARG A 62 -16.83 -3.09 13.05
CA ARG A 62 -15.62 -2.40 13.53
C ARG A 62 -14.33 -2.90 12.88
N LYS A 63 -14.17 -4.22 12.71
CA LYS A 63 -13.01 -4.79 12.00
C LYS A 63 -12.96 -4.33 10.55
N ALA A 64 -14.11 -4.34 9.87
CA ALA A 64 -14.21 -3.87 8.49
C ALA A 64 -13.95 -2.36 8.34
N GLU A 65 -14.41 -1.56 9.30
CA GLU A 65 -14.11 -0.13 9.37
C GLU A 65 -12.61 0.11 9.55
N ALA A 66 -11.98 -0.56 10.53
CA ALA A 66 -10.56 -0.46 10.81
C ALA A 66 -9.69 -0.79 9.59
N LEU A 67 -10.02 -1.88 8.87
CA LEU A 67 -9.32 -2.26 7.63
C LEU A 67 -9.44 -1.18 6.55
N CYS A 68 -10.65 -0.67 6.33
CA CYS A 68 -10.87 0.38 5.33
C CYS A 68 -10.12 1.67 5.66
N ASP A 69 -10.05 2.05 6.93
CA ASP A 69 -9.32 3.21 7.40
C ASP A 69 -7.80 3.01 7.28
N GLN A 70 -7.31 1.80 7.61
CA GLN A 70 -5.92 1.42 7.38
C GLN A 70 -5.55 1.52 5.89
N TRP A 71 -6.30 0.88 5.00
CA TRP A 71 -6.01 0.91 3.56
C TRP A 71 -6.09 2.32 2.98
N ARG A 72 -7.03 3.15 3.43
CA ARG A 72 -7.12 4.56 3.01
C ARG A 72 -5.89 5.35 3.45
N ARG A 73 -5.49 5.20 4.72
CA ARG A 73 -4.31 5.87 5.28
C ARG A 73 -3.06 5.48 4.49
N ASP A 74 -2.85 4.18 4.27
CA ASP A 74 -1.69 3.66 3.57
C ASP A 74 -1.65 4.14 2.13
N PHE A 75 -2.79 4.08 1.43
CA PHE A 75 -2.92 4.62 0.08
C PHE A 75 -2.56 6.11 0.03
N ASP A 76 -3.08 6.93 0.95
CA ASP A 76 -2.82 8.37 0.96
C ASP A 76 -1.36 8.69 1.27
N VAL A 77 -0.74 7.96 2.20
CA VAL A 77 0.68 8.13 2.55
C VAL A 77 1.57 7.79 1.35
N ARG A 78 1.33 6.63 0.72
CA ARG A 78 2.09 6.16 -0.44
C ARG A 78 1.88 7.07 -1.66
N LYS A 79 0.65 7.49 -1.90
CA LYS A 79 0.33 8.47 -2.96
C LYS A 79 1.08 9.78 -2.77
N LYS A 80 1.07 10.36 -1.56
CA LYS A 80 1.82 11.59 -1.26
C LYS A 80 3.32 11.44 -1.43
N ALA A 81 3.87 10.27 -1.12
CA ALA A 81 5.28 9.99 -1.34
C ALA A 81 5.63 10.01 -2.84
N ALA A 82 4.87 9.27 -3.65
CA ALA A 82 5.04 9.27 -5.10
C ALA A 82 4.86 10.67 -5.72
N GLU A 83 3.85 11.43 -5.29
CA GLU A 83 3.65 12.83 -5.72
C GLU A 83 4.85 13.71 -5.33
N GLY A 84 5.39 13.54 -4.12
CA GLY A 84 6.57 14.26 -3.71
C GLY A 84 7.83 13.92 -4.53
N PHE A 85 7.95 12.71 -5.06
CA PHE A 85 9.03 12.37 -6.00
C PHE A 85 8.85 13.02 -7.37
N VAL A 86 7.61 13.12 -7.86
CA VAL A 86 7.30 13.90 -9.07
C VAL A 86 7.69 15.37 -8.86
N GLU A 87 7.24 15.99 -7.77
CA GLU A 87 7.47 17.42 -7.52
C GLU A 87 8.94 17.74 -7.28
N LYS A 88 9.64 16.96 -6.45
CA LYS A 88 11.01 17.28 -6.02
C LYS A 88 12.05 16.82 -7.04
N GLY A 89 11.82 15.67 -7.68
CA GLY A 89 12.74 15.05 -8.63
C GLY A 89 12.45 15.36 -10.09
N ALA A 90 11.32 16.03 -10.40
CA ALA A 90 10.80 16.18 -11.76
C ALA A 90 10.67 14.83 -12.49
N LEU A 91 10.40 13.76 -11.73
CA LEU A 91 10.25 12.42 -12.27
C LEU A 91 8.92 12.27 -13.00
N LYS A 92 8.87 11.41 -14.03
CA LYS A 92 7.61 11.00 -14.64
C LYS A 92 6.77 10.26 -13.60
N LYS A 93 5.44 10.38 -13.70
CA LYS A 93 4.50 9.72 -12.76
C LYS A 93 4.72 8.21 -12.64
N ARG A 94 5.16 7.54 -13.73
CA ARG A 94 5.49 6.12 -13.71
C ARG A 94 6.72 5.85 -12.82
N ASP A 95 7.83 6.51 -13.12
CA ASP A 95 9.10 6.34 -12.43
C ASP A 95 8.99 6.71 -10.94
N ALA A 96 8.24 7.76 -10.62
CA ALA A 96 7.96 8.15 -9.24
C ALA A 96 7.16 7.09 -8.46
N ARG A 97 6.24 6.37 -9.13
CA ARG A 97 5.50 5.26 -8.52
C ARG A 97 6.39 4.05 -8.32
N GLU A 98 7.19 3.71 -9.31
CA GLU A 98 8.13 2.58 -9.24
C GLU A 98 9.18 2.79 -8.13
N LEU A 99 9.67 4.03 -7.99
CA LEU A 99 10.57 4.40 -6.90
C LEU A 99 9.89 4.31 -5.52
N GLU A 100 8.64 4.77 -5.41
CA GLU A 100 7.85 4.63 -4.17
C GLU A 100 7.61 3.17 -3.81
N GLU A 101 7.30 2.33 -4.80
CA GLU A 101 7.06 0.91 -4.60
C GLU A 101 8.33 0.19 -4.14
N SER A 102 9.49 0.50 -4.73
CA SER A 102 10.76 -0.03 -4.26
C SER A 102 11.08 0.41 -2.82
N LEU A 103 10.86 1.69 -2.51
CA LEU A 103 11.00 2.23 -1.16
C LEU A 103 10.10 1.53 -0.14
N PHE A 104 8.84 1.31 -0.51
CA PHE A 104 7.88 0.63 0.33
C PHE A 104 8.32 -0.82 0.60
N ASN A 105 8.67 -1.58 -0.44
CA ASN A 105 9.10 -2.97 -0.31
C ASN A 105 10.40 -3.12 0.49
N SER A 106 11.35 -2.17 0.34
CA SER A 106 12.60 -2.12 1.11
C SER A 106 12.34 -1.83 2.60
N SER A 107 11.45 -0.89 2.91
CA SER A 107 11.22 -0.44 4.30
C SER A 107 10.18 -1.28 5.06
N CYS A 108 9.24 -1.86 4.32
CA CYS A 108 8.06 -2.58 4.83
C CYS A 108 8.00 -3.97 4.15
N PRO A 109 8.88 -4.94 4.50
CA PRO A 109 8.96 -6.22 3.81
C PRO A 109 7.70 -7.10 3.97
N LEU A 110 6.91 -6.87 5.03
CA LEU A 110 5.60 -7.50 5.23
C LEU A 110 4.45 -6.68 4.64
N GLY A 111 4.76 -5.53 4.04
CA GLY A 111 3.79 -4.57 3.49
C GLY A 111 2.90 -3.91 4.54
N ILE A 112 3.36 -3.83 5.79
CA ILE A 112 2.67 -3.15 6.89
C ILE A 112 3.29 -1.76 7.09
N LEU A 113 2.50 -0.71 6.87
CA LEU A 113 2.96 0.68 6.98
C LEU A 113 2.73 1.26 8.38
N GLU A 114 3.23 0.58 9.41
CA GLU A 114 3.03 1.00 10.80
C GLU A 114 4.33 0.91 11.63
N GLY A 115 4.29 1.49 12.83
CA GLY A 115 5.34 1.32 13.83
C GLY A 115 6.76 1.66 13.33
N PRO A 116 7.76 0.80 13.60
CA PRO A 116 9.14 1.01 13.16
C PRO A 116 9.31 1.04 11.63
N HIS A 117 8.53 0.25 10.88
CA HIS A 117 8.61 0.18 9.42
C HIS A 117 8.16 1.48 8.77
N TYR A 118 7.07 2.08 9.27
CA TYR A 118 6.65 3.39 8.80
C TYR A 118 7.70 4.48 9.08
N LYS A 119 8.38 4.43 10.23
CA LYS A 119 9.46 5.38 10.54
C LYS A 119 10.63 5.21 9.57
N ALA A 120 11.05 3.97 9.28
CA ALA A 120 12.09 3.68 8.30
C ALA A 120 11.71 4.20 6.91
N TYR A 121 10.48 3.90 6.47
CA TYR A 121 9.90 4.39 5.22
C TYR A 121 9.96 5.92 5.11
N GLN A 122 9.55 6.64 6.15
CA GLN A 122 9.60 8.10 6.17
C GLN A 122 11.04 8.65 6.14
N GLN A 123 11.98 8.01 6.83
CA GLN A 123 13.38 8.42 6.85
C GLN A 123 14.02 8.26 5.46
N HIS A 124 13.81 7.10 4.83
CA HIS A 124 14.30 6.82 3.49
C HIS A 124 13.64 7.73 2.45
N TYR A 125 12.32 7.94 2.54
CA TYR A 125 11.61 8.93 1.71
C TYR A 125 12.27 10.32 1.77
N LYS A 126 12.54 10.82 2.98
CA LYS A 126 13.18 12.13 3.18
C LYS A 126 14.58 12.16 2.58
N ARG A 127 15.38 11.11 2.78
CA ARG A 127 16.74 10.98 2.22
C ARG A 127 16.71 11.02 0.69
N ILE A 128 15.87 10.20 0.06
CA ILE A 128 15.70 10.16 -1.39
C ILE A 128 15.26 11.54 -1.90
N CYS A 129 14.28 12.17 -1.24
CA CYS A 129 13.83 13.51 -1.58
C CYS A 129 14.94 14.57 -1.53
N THR A 130 15.88 14.46 -0.57
CA THR A 130 17.04 15.36 -0.49
C THR A 130 17.94 15.19 -1.71
N HIS A 131 18.27 13.94 -2.09
CA HIS A 131 19.08 13.67 -3.28
C HIS A 131 18.37 14.04 -4.58
N LEU A 132 17.05 13.85 -4.65
CA LEU A 132 16.24 14.24 -5.79
C LEU A 132 16.12 15.75 -5.95
N ARG A 133 16.43 16.59 -4.95
CA ARG A 133 16.46 18.06 -5.10
C ARG A 133 17.78 18.56 -5.69
N THR A 134 18.85 17.80 -5.55
CA THR A 134 20.13 18.13 -6.16
C THR A 134 20.01 18.10 -7.69
N ARG A 135 20.73 19.00 -8.36
CA ARG A 135 20.76 19.13 -9.82
C ARG A 135 22.22 19.14 -10.31
N GLY A 136 22.41 18.78 -11.58
CA GLY A 136 23.71 18.79 -12.24
C GLY A 136 24.36 17.42 -12.38
N ALA A 137 25.62 17.44 -12.84
CA ALA A 137 26.44 16.27 -13.16
C ALA A 137 26.46 15.25 -12.00
N GLY A 138 26.06 14.01 -12.28
CA GLY A 138 26.07 12.91 -11.31
C GLY A 138 24.97 12.95 -10.25
N SER A 139 24.04 13.91 -10.34
CA SER A 139 22.86 13.93 -9.46
C SER A 139 21.98 12.70 -9.68
N LEU A 140 21.23 12.31 -8.64
CA LEU A 140 20.31 11.17 -8.72
C LEU A 140 19.32 11.30 -9.88
N VAL A 141 18.79 12.51 -10.09
CA VAL A 141 17.84 12.78 -11.19
C VAL A 141 18.49 12.53 -12.55
N GLN A 142 19.72 13.00 -12.75
CA GLN A 142 20.43 12.75 -14.01
C GLN A 142 20.69 11.26 -14.21
N ARG A 143 21.21 10.56 -13.20
CA ARG A 143 21.51 9.12 -13.30
C ARG A 143 20.27 8.27 -13.62
N LEU A 144 19.10 8.66 -13.09
CA LEU A 144 17.82 8.06 -13.42
C LEU A 144 17.38 8.37 -14.87
N GLN A 145 17.59 9.61 -15.34
CA GLN A 145 17.26 10.02 -16.71
C GLN A 145 18.15 9.34 -17.76
N ASP A 146 19.44 9.25 -17.46
CA ASP A 146 20.46 8.62 -18.31
C ASP A 146 20.38 7.08 -18.25
N ARG A 147 19.51 6.53 -17.40
CA ARG A 147 19.32 5.09 -17.14
C ARG A 147 20.59 4.39 -16.65
N GLU A 148 21.48 5.13 -16.01
CA GLU A 148 22.63 4.57 -15.29
C GLU A 148 22.20 3.87 -14.00
N LEU A 149 21.01 4.22 -13.50
CA LEU A 149 20.39 3.64 -12.32
C LEU A 149 18.90 3.43 -12.57
N HIS A 150 18.35 2.28 -12.18
CA HIS A 150 16.92 2.04 -12.17
C HIS A 150 16.26 2.55 -10.89
N CYS A 151 14.98 2.93 -10.97
CA CYS A 151 14.20 3.38 -9.81
C CYS A 151 14.16 2.33 -8.69
N THR A 152 14.22 1.05 -9.04
CA THR A 152 14.26 -0.08 -8.10
C THR A 152 15.56 -0.14 -7.30
N GLU A 153 16.66 0.39 -7.82
CA GLU A 153 18.01 0.33 -7.21
C GLU A 153 18.31 1.52 -6.28
N VAL A 154 17.42 2.50 -6.22
CA VAL A 154 17.58 3.72 -5.40
C VAL A 154 17.29 3.46 -3.92
N ALA A 155 16.43 2.48 -3.63
CA ALA A 155 15.67 2.38 -2.39
C ALA A 155 16.23 1.38 -1.36
#